data_AF-A0A3D3AA71-F1
#
_entry.id   AF-A0A3D3AA71-F1
#
_cell.length_a   1.000
_cell.length_b   1.000
_cell.length_c   1.000
_cell.angle_alpha   90.00
_cell.angle_beta   90.00
_cell.angle_gamma   90.00
#
_symmetry.space_group_name_H-M   'P 1'
#
loop_
_entity.id
_entity.type
_entity.pdbx_description
1 polymer ?
#
loop_
_entity_poly.entity_id
_entity_poly.type
_entity_poly.pdbx_seq_one_letter_code
_entity_poly.pdbx_strand_id
1 'polypeptide(L)'
;MMSKHQLTVLKGAVALAGILFLTLCFTAYQSVGGSGFDNVLAEPWGLVTLADVMLGGVCMGAVIFAHEKQKRVAAMWTVPIFVLGHVVSVVWLLVRFLPSKGVNR
;
A
#
# COMPACT_ATOMS: atom_id res chain seq x y z
N MET A 1 -11.97 -17.95 -12.19
CA MET A 1 -12.52 -17.52 -10.88
C MET A 1 -11.66 -18.15 -9.79
N MET A 2 -11.07 -17.38 -8.87
CA MET A 2 -10.21 -17.93 -7.80
C MET A 2 -11.03 -18.75 -6.81
N SER A 3 -10.45 -19.84 -6.30
CA SER A 3 -11.07 -20.63 -5.23
C SER A 3 -11.01 -19.89 -3.90
N LYS A 4 -11.89 -20.26 -2.95
CA LYS A 4 -11.90 -19.69 -1.59
C LYS A 4 -10.53 -19.81 -0.90
N HIS A 5 -9.87 -20.95 -1.09
CA HIS A 5 -8.53 -21.19 -0.55
C HIS A 5 -7.51 -20.21 -1.12
N GLN A 6 -7.48 -20.02 -2.45
CA GLN A 6 -6.57 -19.07 -3.11
C GLN A 6 -6.80 -17.63 -2.63
N LEU A 7 -8.06 -17.24 -2.43
CA LEU A 7 -8.42 -15.92 -1.92
C LEU A 7 -7.96 -15.71 -0.46
N THR A 8 -8.08 -16.73 0.39
CA THR A 8 -7.58 -16.69 1.77
C THR A 8 -6.06 -16.57 1.80
N VAL A 9 -5.35 -17.38 1.00
CA VAL A 9 -3.88 -17.33 0.89
C VAL A 9 -3.43 -15.95 0.42
N LEU A 10 -4.05 -15.39 -0.62
CA LEU A 10 -3.71 -14.07 -1.14
C LEU A 10 -3.89 -12.97 -0.10
N LYS A 11 -4.99 -12.98 0.66
CA LYS A 11 -5.19 -12.01 1.76
C LYS A 11 -4.14 -12.14 2.85
N GLY A 12 -3.85 -13.38 3.25
CA GLY A 12 -2.81 -13.65 4.25
C GLY A 12 -1.47 -13.09 3.80
N ALA A 13 -1.09 -13.31 2.54
CA ALA A 13 0.14 -12.78 1.97
C ALA A 13 0.17 -11.24 1.95
N VAL A 14 -0.90 -10.60 1.48
CA VAL A 14 -1.01 -9.13 1.42
C VAL A 14 -0.97 -8.49 2.82
N ALA A 15 -1.67 -9.08 3.79
CA ALA A 15 -1.68 -8.61 5.17
C ALA A 15 -0.30 -8.78 5.82
N LEU A 16 0.34 -9.95 5.62
CA LEU A 16 1.67 -10.23 6.14
C LEU A 16 2.71 -9.26 5.57
N ALA A 17 2.68 -9.01 4.25
CA ALA A 17 3.57 -8.05 3.61
C ALA A 17 3.44 -6.65 4.22
N GLY A 18 2.21 -6.19 4.46
CA GLY A 18 1.97 -4.91 5.14
C GLY A 18 2.52 -4.85 6.57
N ILE A 19 2.35 -5.91 7.35
CA ILE A 19 2.87 -5.99 8.73
C ILE A 19 4.41 -6.01 8.74
N LEU A 20 5.03 -6.78 7.84
CA LEU A 20 6.49 -6.83 7.71
C LEU A 20 7.05 -5.46 7.35
N PHE A 21 6.42 -4.75 6.40
CA PHE A 21 6.84 -3.40 6.04
C PHE A 21 6.70 -2.42 7.21
N LEU A 22 5.59 -2.44 7.95
CA LEU A 22 5.42 -1.60 9.15
C LEU A 22 6.47 -1.90 10.23
N THR A 23 6.83 -3.18 10.39
CA THR A 23 7.91 -3.59 11.28
C THR A 23 9.24 -2.99 10.83
N LEU A 24 9.56 -3.04 9.54
CA LEU A 24 10.75 -2.41 8.99
C LEU A 24 10.77 -0.90 9.25
N CYS A 25 9.66 -0.19 8.97
CA CYS A 25 9.55 1.24 9.26
C CYS A 25 9.79 1.55 10.74
N PHE A 26 9.18 0.78 11.64
CA PHE A 26 9.36 0.96 13.08
C PHE A 26 10.81 0.72 13.51
N THR A 27 11.43 -0.36 13.03
CA THR A 27 12.84 -0.66 13.35
C THR A 27 13.81 0.39 12.82
N ALA A 28 13.57 0.92 11.61
CA ALA A 28 14.36 1.99 11.03
C ALA A 28 14.20 3.31 11.82
N TYR A 29 12.98 3.65 12.21
CA TYR A 29 12.75 4.84 13.03
C TYR A 29 13.43 4.73 14.40
N GLN A 30 13.39 3.56 15.03
CA GLN A 30 14.07 3.34 16.31
C GLN A 30 15.60 3.40 16.20
N SER A 31 16.18 3.08 15.04
CA SER A 31 17.63 3.07 14.85
C SER A 31 18.22 4.42 14.46
N VAL A 32 17.55 5.17 13.58
CA VAL A 32 18.10 6.41 12.99
C VAL A 32 17.15 7.60 13.06
N GLY A 33 15.96 7.45 13.66
CA GLY A 33 14.95 8.50 13.75
C GLY A 33 14.51 9.02 12.38
N GLY A 34 14.11 10.29 12.34
CA GLY A 34 13.74 10.98 11.09
C GLY A 34 14.93 11.30 10.18
N SER A 35 16.13 11.44 10.74
CA SER A 35 17.37 11.78 10.00
C SER A 35 17.81 10.70 9.02
N GLY A 36 17.26 9.48 9.11
CA GLY A 36 17.52 8.43 8.12
C GLY A 36 17.13 8.85 6.68
N PHE A 37 16.12 9.72 6.53
CA PHE A 37 15.71 10.21 5.22
C PHE A 37 16.72 11.17 4.58
N ASP A 38 17.48 11.93 5.36
CA ASP A 38 18.50 12.84 4.81
C ASP A 38 19.57 12.06 4.05
N ASN A 39 19.96 10.89 4.58
CA ASN A 39 20.88 9.98 3.91
C ASN A 39 20.28 9.36 2.65
N VAL A 40 18.98 9.02 2.65
CA VAL A 40 18.29 8.49 1.47
C VAL A 40 18.22 9.54 0.36
N LEU A 41 17.96 10.80 0.71
CA LEU A 41 17.89 11.90 -0.26
C LEU A 41 19.26 12.28 -0.83
N ALA A 42 20.34 12.03 -0.10
CA ALA A 42 21.71 12.25 -0.58
C ALA A 42 22.18 11.20 -1.60
N GLU A 43 21.61 9.99 -1.57
CA GLU A 43 22.00 8.89 -2.45
C GLU A 43 21.17 8.88 -3.75
N PRO A 44 21.79 8.82 -4.94
CA PRO A 44 21.07 8.84 -6.22
C PRO A 44 20.02 7.73 -6.34
N TRP A 45 20.34 6.53 -5.87
CA TRP A 45 19.39 5.42 -5.86
C TRP A 45 18.28 5.60 -4.84
N GLY A 46 18.52 6.32 -3.74
CA GLY A 46 17.47 6.65 -2.77
C GLY A 46 16.38 7.52 -3.39
N LEU A 47 16.76 8.50 -4.22
CA LEU A 47 15.82 9.29 -5.02
C LEU A 47 15.04 8.42 -6.03
N VAL A 48 15.70 7.48 -6.70
CA VAL A 48 15.03 6.56 -7.64
C VAL A 48 14.02 5.67 -6.91
N THR A 49 14.37 5.13 -5.74
CA THR A 49 13.44 4.34 -4.92
C THR A 49 12.25 5.17 -4.45
N LEU A 50 12.46 6.42 -4.03
CA LEU A 50 11.36 7.32 -3.68
C LEU A 50 10.44 7.59 -4.89
N ALA A 51 11.04 7.87 -6.05
CA ALA A 51 10.28 8.08 -7.29
C ALA A 51 9.48 6.84 -7.70
N ASP A 52 10.05 5.64 -7.54
CA ASP A 52 9.37 4.36 -7.80
C ASP A 52 8.16 4.18 -6.88
N VAL A 53 8.29 4.45 -5.58
CA VAL A 53 7.15 4.40 -4.65
C VAL A 53 6.09 5.43 -5.01
N MET A 54 6.49 6.65 -5.40
CA MET A 54 5.53 7.67 -5.85
C MET A 54 4.80 7.26 -7.14
N LEU A 55 5.51 6.69 -8.11
CA LEU A 55 4.94 6.15 -9.33
C LEU A 55 3.96 5.01 -9.03
N GLY A 56 4.33 4.10 -8.13
CA GLY A 56 3.44 3.07 -7.60
C GLY A 56 2.16 3.67 -6.99
N GLY A 57 2.29 4.77 -6.24
CA GLY A 57 1.17 5.54 -5.69
C GLY A 57 0.23 6.09 -6.77
N VAL A 58 0.77 6.66 -7.85
CA VAL A 58 -0.01 7.14 -9.00
C VAL A 58 -0.76 5.99 -9.68
N CYS A 59 -0.05 4.89 -9.96
CA CYS A 59 -0.63 3.70 -10.59
C CYS A 59 -1.76 3.10 -9.74
N MET A 60 -1.53 2.93 -8.43
CA MET A 60 -2.55 2.43 -7.52
C MET A 60 -3.71 3.40 -7.37
N GLY A 61 -3.43 4.70 -7.35
CA GLY A 61 -4.45 5.74 -7.39
C GLY A 61 -5.37 5.60 -8.60
N ALA A 62 -4.81 5.38 -9.79
CA ALA A 62 -5.60 5.13 -11.00
C ALA A 62 -6.51 3.90 -10.86
N VAL A 63 -5.99 2.80 -10.28
CA VAL A 63 -6.78 1.59 -9.99
C VAL A 63 -7.94 1.89 -9.02
N ILE A 64 -7.68 2.64 -7.95
CA ILE A 64 -8.71 3.01 -6.96
C ILE A 64 -9.77 3.89 -7.61
N PHE A 65 -9.39 4.90 -8.40
CA PHE A 65 -10.33 5.78 -9.11
C PHE A 65 -11.15 5.04 -10.17
N ALA A 66 -10.59 4.01 -10.81
CA ALA A 66 -11.33 3.16 -11.72
C ALA A 66 -12.31 2.21 -11.00
N HIS A 67 -11.98 1.80 -9.77
CA HIS A 67 -12.80 0.87 -8.99
C HIS A 67 -13.91 1.53 -8.18
N GLU A 68 -13.62 2.66 -7.53
CA GLU A 68 -14.54 3.34 -6.63
C GLU A 68 -15.56 4.19 -7.42
N LYS A 69 -16.85 3.95 -7.19
CA LYS A 69 -17.93 4.72 -7.85
C LYS A 69 -17.92 6.19 -7.49
N GLN A 70 -17.53 6.52 -6.26
CA GLN A 70 -17.50 7.89 -5.74
C GLN A 70 -16.08 8.43 -5.75
N LYS A 71 -15.82 9.45 -6.57
CA LYS A 71 -14.50 10.09 -6.70
C LYS A 71 -13.95 10.63 -5.37
N ARG A 72 -14.83 11.05 -4.46
CA ARG A 72 -14.44 11.50 -3.11
C ARG A 72 -13.86 10.35 -2.28
N VAL A 73 -14.48 9.17 -2.32
CA VAL A 73 -13.98 7.98 -1.62
C VAL A 73 -12.66 7.53 -2.24
N ALA A 74 -12.56 7.55 -3.57
CA ALA A 74 -11.30 7.27 -4.26
C ALA A 74 -10.17 8.20 -3.78
N ALA A 75 -10.42 9.51 -3.75
CA ALA A 75 -9.44 10.49 -3.27
C ALA A 75 -9.04 10.26 -1.80
N MET A 76 -10.00 9.92 -0.93
CA MET A 76 -9.73 9.62 0.48
C MET A 76 -8.81 8.41 0.68
N TRP A 77 -8.81 7.45 -0.25
CA TRP A 77 -7.88 6.31 -0.22
C TRP A 77 -6.57 6.61 -0.94
N THR A 78 -6.60 7.37 -2.03
CA THR A 78 -5.42 7.65 -2.85
C THR A 78 -4.49 8.67 -2.23
N VAL A 79 -5.02 9.78 -1.70
CA VAL A 79 -4.18 10.88 -1.15
C VAL A 79 -3.27 10.40 -0.02
N PRO A 80 -3.73 9.59 0.95
CA PRO A 80 -2.85 9.09 2.02
C PRO A 80 -1.70 8.19 1.53
N ILE A 81 -1.77 7.59 0.33
CA ILE A 81 -0.68 6.75 -0.20
C ILE A 81 0.61 7.56 -0.36
N PHE A 82 0.52 8.85 -0.71
CA PHE A 82 1.70 9.69 -0.92
C PHE A 82 2.41 10.09 0.38
N VAL A 83 1.80 9.85 1.54
CA VAL A 83 2.38 10.15 2.86
C VAL A 83 2.68 8.88 3.64
N LEU A 84 1.76 7.92 3.61
CA LEU A 84 1.85 6.67 4.38
C LEU A 84 2.36 5.48 3.54
N GLY A 85 2.65 5.71 2.26
CA GLY A 85 3.06 4.68 1.32
C GLY A 85 1.97 3.66 1.04
N HIS A 86 2.40 2.49 0.57
CA HIS A 86 1.50 1.42 0.13
C HIS A 86 0.84 0.62 1.26
N VAL A 87 1.06 0.97 2.53
CA VAL A 87 0.27 0.42 3.66
C VAL A 87 -1.21 0.73 3.46
N VAL A 88 -1.53 1.91 2.94
CA VAL A 88 -2.93 2.29 2.62
C VAL A 88 -3.48 1.42 1.49
N SER A 89 -2.66 1.11 0.49
CA SER A 89 -3.03 0.21 -0.61
C SER A 89 -3.31 -1.20 -0.12
N VAL A 90 -2.51 -1.72 0.82
CA VAL A 90 -2.75 -3.00 1.50
C VAL A 90 -4.14 -3.02 2.16
N VAL A 91 -4.45 -2.00 2.96
CA VAL A 91 -5.76 -1.90 3.64
C VAL A 91 -6.89 -1.85 2.61
N TRP A 92 -6.75 -1.01 1.58
CA TRP A 92 -7.76 -0.89 0.53
C TRP A 92 -8.01 -2.22 -0.20
N LEU A 93 -6.94 -2.94 -0.56
CA LEU A 93 -7.05 -4.27 -1.20
C LEU A 93 -7.79 -5.27 -0.31
N LEU A 94 -7.47 -5.33 0.98
CA LEU A 94 -8.11 -6.26 1.92
C LEU A 94 -9.59 -5.94 2.13
N VAL A 95 -9.95 -4.65 2.15
CA VAL A 95 -11.31 -4.19 2.44
C VAL A 95 -12.21 -4.19 1.20
N ARG A 96 -11.68 -3.86 0.01
CA ARG A 96 -12.45 -3.65 -1.22
C ARG A 96 -12.27 -4.75 -2.25
N PHE A 97 -11.04 -5.15 -2.49
CA PHE A 97 -10.70 -6.02 -3.61
C PHE A 97 -10.74 -7.51 -3.22
N LEU A 98 -10.44 -7.84 -1.96
CA LEU A 98 -10.40 -9.20 -1.45
C LEU A 98 -11.39 -9.46 -0.29
N PRO A 99 -12.69 -9.12 -0.38
CA PRO A 99 -13.64 -9.45 0.68
C PRO A 99 -13.86 -10.97 0.83
N SER A 100 -14.03 -11.46 2.06
CA SER A 100 -14.21 -12.91 2.34
C SER A 100 -15.65 -13.40 2.25
N LYS A 101 -16.60 -12.47 2.11
CA LYS A 101 -18.01 -12.80 2.02
C LYS A 101 -18.32 -13.23 0.59
N GLY A 102 -18.37 -14.53 0.35
CA GLY A 102 -19.14 -15.05 -0.77
C GLY A 102 -20.62 -14.81 -0.48
N VAL A 103 -21.27 -13.93 -1.23
CA VAL A 103 -22.73 -13.84 -1.39
C VAL A 103 -22.99 -13.17 -2.74
N ASN A 104 -23.70 -13.89 -3.62
CA ASN A 104 -24.48 -13.42 -4.77
C ASN A 104 -24.30 -11.94 -5.16
N ARG A 105 -23.60 -11.71 -6.27
CA ARG A 105 -24.00 -10.66 -7.20
C ARG A 105 -24.55 -11.34 -8.45
#